data_AF-A0A3E0TPR0-F1
#
_entry.id   AF-A0A3E0TPR0-F1
#
_cell.length_a   1.000
_cell.length_b   1.000
_cell.length_c   1.000
_cell.angle_alpha   90.00
_cell.angle_beta   90.00
_cell.angle_gamma   90.00
#
_symmetry.space_group_name_H-M   'P 1'
#
loop_
_entity.id
_entity.type
_entity.pdbx_description
1 polymer ?
#
loop_
_entity_poly.entity_id
_entity_poly.type
_entity_poly.pdbx_seq_one_letter_code
_entity_poly.pdbx_strand_id
1 'polypeptide(L)'
;MKRLDFLLNVTQVPADLLAVCHQPKADLYGTYQLYQFLVDSPLLYKVWMVDEYGDYWLEVNLIDDSGEPAFHTIKIDQDSYEQVEFEPYQVLTEPGKSS
;
A
#
# COMPACT_ATOMS: atom_id res chain seq x y z
N MET A 1 -6.66 17.43 13.73
CA MET A 1 -6.11 16.26 12.99
C MET A 1 -4.61 16.41 12.95
N LYS A 2 -3.85 15.39 13.36
CA LYS A 2 -2.40 15.35 13.13
C LYS A 2 -2.17 15.24 11.62
N ARG A 3 -1.24 16.03 11.09
CA ARG A 3 -0.85 15.96 9.68
C ARG A 3 0.11 14.77 9.52
N LEU A 4 -0.20 13.88 8.59
CA LEU A 4 0.66 12.76 8.22
C LEU A 4 1.46 13.22 7.00
N ASP A 5 2.76 13.43 7.19
CA ASP A 5 3.67 13.96 6.17
C ASP A 5 4.60 12.86 5.62
N PHE A 6 4.15 11.60 5.62
CA PHE A 6 4.87 10.45 5.10
C PHE A 6 3.93 9.55 4.27
N LEU A 7 4.53 8.72 3.43
CA LEU A 7 3.84 7.68 2.66
C LEU A 7 4.33 6.30 3.11
N LEU A 8 3.58 5.26 2.77
CA LEU A 8 3.96 3.88 3.02
C LEU A 8 4.30 3.17 1.72
N ASN A 9 5.40 2.42 1.74
CA ASN A 9 5.67 1.38 0.76
C ASN A 9 5.29 0.03 1.39
N VAL A 10 4.28 -0.67 0.87
CA VAL A 10 3.89 -1.98 1.40
C VAL A 10 4.79 -3.03 0.76
N THR A 11 5.60 -3.71 1.55
CA THR A 11 6.71 -4.53 1.04
C THR A 11 6.49 -6.03 1.17
N GLN A 12 5.57 -6.46 2.03
CA GLN A 12 5.30 -7.88 2.25
C GLN A 12 3.87 -8.14 2.70
N VAL A 13 3.41 -9.37 2.49
CA VAL A 13 2.13 -9.86 2.97
C VAL A 13 2.30 -10.47 4.37
N PRO A 14 1.45 -10.14 5.35
CA PRO A 14 1.44 -10.77 6.67
C PRO A 14 1.39 -12.32 6.61
N ALA A 15 2.09 -12.96 7.54
CA ALA A 15 2.28 -14.42 7.52
C ALA A 15 0.97 -15.22 7.68
N ASP A 16 0.01 -14.68 8.44
CA ASP A 16 -1.33 -15.23 8.62
C ASP A 16 -2.13 -15.19 7.31
N LEU A 17 -2.02 -14.11 6.53
CA LEU A 17 -2.62 -13.99 5.21
C LEU A 17 -1.95 -14.90 4.17
N LEU A 18 -0.64 -15.10 4.26
CA LEU A 18 0.07 -16.07 3.43
C LEU A 18 -0.44 -17.50 3.67
N ALA A 19 -0.89 -17.85 4.87
CA ALA A 19 -1.42 -19.19 5.16
C ALA A 19 -2.73 -19.49 4.39
N VAL A 20 -3.46 -18.47 3.93
CA VAL A 20 -4.71 -18.60 3.18
C VAL A 20 -4.56 -18.31 1.68
N CYS A 21 -3.34 -18.04 1.17
CA CYS A 21 -3.11 -17.62 -0.21
C CYS A 21 -3.57 -18.64 -1.28
N HIS A 22 -3.68 -19.92 -0.91
CA HIS A 22 -4.16 -21.00 -1.78
C HIS A 22 -5.60 -21.43 -1.48
N GLN A 23 -6.33 -20.65 -0.67
CA GLN A 23 -7.67 -20.99 -0.20
C GLN A 23 -8.69 -19.90 -0.59
N PRO A 24 -9.17 -19.87 -1.84
CA PRO A 24 -10.11 -18.83 -2.31
C PRO A 24 -11.44 -18.75 -1.55
N LYS A 25 -11.76 -19.78 -0.76
CA LYS A 25 -12.97 -19.85 0.07
C LYS A 25 -12.73 -19.46 1.53
N ALA A 26 -11.49 -19.15 1.91
CA ALA A 26 -11.17 -18.68 3.26
C ALA A 26 -11.65 -17.23 3.42
N ASP A 27 -12.18 -16.90 4.60
CA ASP A 27 -12.73 -15.58 4.88
C ASP A 27 -11.72 -14.44 4.65
N LEU A 28 -10.43 -14.70 4.92
CA LEU A 28 -9.35 -13.74 4.77
C LEU A 28 -8.74 -13.66 3.36
N TYR A 29 -9.24 -14.45 2.40
CA TYR A 29 -8.67 -14.48 1.05
C TYR A 29 -8.75 -13.12 0.35
N GLY A 30 -9.87 -12.40 0.51
CA GLY A 30 -10.00 -11.04 -0.06
C GLY A 30 -9.00 -10.05 0.55
N THR A 31 -8.75 -10.15 1.85
CA THR A 31 -7.73 -9.34 2.53
C THR A 31 -6.33 -9.67 2.03
N TYR A 32 -6.03 -10.96 1.85
CA TYR A 32 -4.79 -11.42 1.22
C TYR A 32 -4.60 -10.80 -0.18
N GLN A 33 -5.64 -10.83 -1.03
CA GLN A 33 -5.57 -10.26 -2.38
C GLN A 33 -5.27 -8.75 -2.37
N LEU A 34 -5.89 -8.00 -1.45
CA LEU A 34 -5.61 -6.58 -1.30
C LEU A 34 -4.16 -6.34 -0.85
N TYR A 35 -3.66 -7.09 0.13
CA TYR A 35 -2.24 -7.00 0.52
C TYR A 35 -1.31 -7.32 -0.65
N GLN A 36 -1.58 -8.40 -1.37
CA GLN A 36 -0.76 -8.81 -2.51
C GLN A 36 -0.75 -7.71 -3.59
N PHE A 37 -1.90 -7.09 -3.87
CA PHE A 37 -1.99 -5.96 -4.79
C PHE A 37 -1.12 -4.78 -4.34
N LEU A 38 -1.12 -4.45 -3.05
CA LEU A 38 -0.30 -3.36 -2.50
C LEU A 38 1.21 -3.67 -2.60
N VAL A 39 1.60 -4.93 -2.37
CA VAL A 39 3.00 -5.40 -2.47
C VAL A 39 3.50 -5.41 -3.91
N ASP A 40 2.66 -5.82 -4.86
CA ASP A 40 3.02 -5.88 -6.28
C ASP A 40 3.05 -4.48 -6.93
N SER A 41 2.45 -3.49 -6.27
CA SER A 41 2.37 -2.13 -6.76
C SER A 41 3.67 -1.36 -6.46
N PRO A 42 4.25 -0.67 -7.46
CA PRO A 42 5.42 0.18 -7.24
C PRO A 42 5.06 1.53 -6.58
N LEU A 43 3.80 1.73 -6.18
CA LEU A 43 3.29 3.01 -5.71
C LEU A 43 3.47 3.18 -4.21
N LEU A 44 3.67 4.43 -3.79
CA LEU A 44 3.60 4.83 -2.40
C LEU A 44 2.16 5.19 -2.00
N TYR A 45 1.75 4.73 -0.84
CA TYR A 45 0.38 4.89 -0.36
C TYR A 45 0.28 5.95 0.72
N LYS A 46 -0.69 6.84 0.56
CA LYS A 46 -1.03 7.82 1.59
C LYS A 46 -1.86 7.15 2.67
N VAL A 47 -1.48 7.33 3.93
CA VAL A 47 -2.28 6.88 5.07
C VAL A 47 -3.59 7.66 5.12
N TRP A 48 -4.70 6.92 5.11
CA TRP A 48 -6.05 7.48 5.21
C TRP A 48 -6.37 7.87 6.65
N MET A 49 -6.07 6.98 7.60
CA MET A 49 -6.36 7.17 9.01
C MET A 49 -5.30 6.49 9.88
N VAL A 50 -5.05 7.09 11.04
CA VAL A 50 -4.40 6.43 12.19
C VAL A 50 -5.47 6.26 13.26
N ASP A 51 -5.70 5.03 13.71
CA ASP A 51 -6.72 4.76 14.72
C ASP A 51 -6.25 5.09 16.15
N GLU A 52 -7.10 4.81 17.13
CA GLU A 52 -6.81 5.10 18.54
C GLU A 52 -5.66 4.28 19.12
N TYR A 53 -5.30 3.16 18.49
CA TYR A 53 -4.19 2.29 18.87
C TYR A 53 -2.89 2.66 18.17
N GLY A 54 -2.94 3.58 17.20
CA GLY A 54 -1.79 3.99 16.41
C GLY A 54 -1.59 3.15 15.14
N ASP A 55 -2.52 2.27 14.81
CA ASP A 55 -2.44 1.45 13.60
C ASP A 55 -2.81 2.26 12.36
N TYR A 56 -2.17 1.95 11.24
CA TYR A 56 -2.35 2.67 9.99
C TYR A 56 -3.37 1.98 9.09
N TRP A 57 -4.24 2.80 8.50
CA TRP A 57 -5.25 2.35 7.57
C TRP A 57 -5.03 3.00 6.21
N LEU A 58 -5.09 2.19 5.16
CA LEU A 58 -5.06 2.64 3.77
C LEU A 58 -6.44 2.53 3.16
N GLU A 59 -6.80 3.53 2.35
CA GLU A 59 -7.92 3.48 1.43
C GLU A 59 -7.40 2.92 0.09
N VAL A 60 -8.01 1.85 -0.40
CA VAL A 60 -7.61 1.14 -1.63
C VAL A 60 -8.80 1.11 -2.57
N ASN A 61 -8.69 1.90 -3.64
CA ASN A 61 -9.76 2.07 -4.62
C ASN A 61 -9.32 1.44 -5.95
N LEU A 62 -10.10 0.48 -6.43
CA LEU A 62 -9.77 -0.38 -7.55
C LEU A 62 -10.92 -0.38 -8.56
N ILE A 63 -10.62 -0.82 -9.77
CA ILE A 63 -11.64 -1.27 -10.73
C ILE A 63 -11.62 -2.79 -10.67
N ASP A 64 -12.77 -3.41 -10.39
CA ASP A 64 -12.86 -4.87 -10.31
C ASP A 64 -12.89 -5.54 -11.69
N ASP A 65 -12.94 -6.87 -11.70
CA ASP A 65 -12.96 -7.66 -12.94
C ASP A 65 -14.22 -7.41 -13.81
N SER A 66 -15.27 -6.81 -13.25
CA SER A 66 -16.47 -6.42 -13.99
C SER A 66 -16.38 -5.00 -14.57
N GLY A 67 -15.31 -4.27 -14.27
CA GLY A 67 -15.12 -2.88 -14.69
C GLY A 67 -15.76 -1.86 -13.74
N GLU A 68 -16.27 -2.30 -12.59
CA GLU A 68 -16.95 -1.45 -11.63
C GLU A 68 -16.00 -0.97 -10.52
N PRO A 69 -16.23 0.23 -9.95
CA PRO A 69 -15.42 0.71 -8.83
C PRO A 69 -15.63 -0.14 -7.56
N ALA A 70 -14.52 -0.58 -6.97
CA ALA A 70 -14.47 -1.26 -5.69
C ALA A 70 -13.63 -0.45 -4.68
N PHE A 71 -14.20 -0.19 -3.51
CA PHE A 71 -13.61 0.67 -2.47
C PHE A 71 -13.35 -0.16 -1.22
N HIS A 72 -12.10 -0.18 -0.78
CA HIS A 72 -11.67 -0.96 0.37
C HIS A 72 -10.92 -0.09 1.37
N THR A 73 -11.00 -0.47 2.64
CA THR A 73 -10.10 0.04 3.66
C THR A 73 -9.39 -1.14 4.29
N ILE A 74 -8.08 -1.04 4.42
CA ILE A 74 -7.26 -2.11 4.95
C ILE A 74 -6.34 -1.58 6.05
N LYS A 75 -6.30 -2.31 7.16
CA LYS A 75 -5.33 -2.07 8.23
C LYS A 75 -4.00 -2.68 7.80
N ILE A 76 -2.95 -1.87 7.82
CA ILE A 76 -1.60 -2.30 7.45
C ILE A 76 -0.85 -2.75 8.69
N ASP A 77 -0.31 -3.96 8.63
CA ASP A 77 0.46 -4.56 9.71
C ASP A 77 1.81 -3.86 9.87
N GLN A 78 2.29 -3.71 11.10
CA GLN A 78 3.51 -2.94 11.38
C GLN A 78 4.74 -3.49 10.66
N ASP A 79 4.79 -4.80 10.43
CA ASP A 79 5.92 -5.45 9.78
C ASP A 79 5.75 -5.53 8.26
N SER A 80 4.66 -5.00 7.68
CA SER A 80 4.37 -5.15 6.25
C SER A 80 4.76 -3.95 5.38
N TYR A 81 5.36 -2.90 5.94
CA TYR A 81 5.64 -1.68 5.20
C TYR A 81 6.91 -0.95 5.66
N GLU A 82 7.38 -0.06 4.79
CA GLU A 82 8.41 0.92 5.09
C GLU A 82 7.81 2.33 5.03
N GLN A 83 8.15 3.18 5.99
CA GLN A 83 7.79 4.60 5.93
C GLN A 83 8.74 5.35 5.02
N VAL A 84 8.17 6.13 4.11
CA VAL A 84 8.89 7.01 3.20
C VAL A 84 8.56 8.45 3.57
N GLU A 85 9.47 9.10 4.30
CA GLU A 85 9.31 10.50 4.72
C GLU A 85 9.46 11.48 3.55
N PHE A 86 10.34 11.15 2.60
CA PHE A 86 10.63 11.99 1.43
C PHE A 86 10.87 11.10 0.21
N GLU A 87 10.26 11.46 -0.92
CA GLU A 87 10.54 10.80 -2.20
C GLU A 87 11.79 11.46 -2.82
N PRO A 88 12.92 10.75 -2.95
CA PRO A 88 14.09 11.29 -3.62
C PRO A 88 13.80 11.39 -5.12
N TYR A 89 13.47 12.59 -5.60
CA TYR A 89 13.37 12.83 -7.05
C TYR A 89 14.75 13.13 -7.63
N GLN A 90 15.12 12.41 -8.68
CA GLN A 90 16.27 12.78 -9.50
C GLN A 90 15.84 13.80 -10.55
N VAL A 91 16.44 14.99 -10.50
CA VAL A 91 16.33 15.96 -11.58
C VAL A 91 17.06 15.39 -12.80
N LEU A 92 16.35 15.20 -13.91
CA LEU A 92 16.98 14.95 -15.20
C LEU A 92 17.77 16.21 -15.60
N THR A 93 19.06 16.27 -15.28
CA THR A 93 19.94 17.31 -15.82
C THR A 93 20.17 17.00 -17.29
N GLU A 94 19.75 17.90 -18.18
CA GLU A 94 20.08 17.81 -19.60
C GLU A 94 21.59 17.59 -19.77
N PRO A 95 22.04 16.70 -20.67
CA PRO A 95 23.46 16.54 -20.95
C PRO A 95 23.99 17.89 -21.44
N GLY A 96 24.82 18.52 -20.61
CA GLY A 96 25.33 19.86 -20.85
C GLY A 96 25.90 19.99 -22.25
N LYS A 97 25.44 21.00 -22.99
CA LYS A 97 26.22 21.55 -24.10
C LYS A 97 27.48 22.15 -23.50
N SER A 98 28.57 21.39 -23.55
CA SER A 98 29.93 21.94 -23.39
C SER A 98 30.08 23.09 -24.38
N SER A 99 30.27 24.30 -23.84
CA SER A 99 30.61 25.50 -24.62
C SER A 99 32.08 25.49 -25.00
#